data_AF-A0A9K3KQB2-F1
#
_entry.id   AF-A0A9K3KQB2-F1
#
_cell.length_a   1.000
_cell.length_b   1.000
_cell.length_c   1.000
_cell.angle_alpha   90.00
_cell.angle_beta   90.00
_cell.angle_gamma   90.00
#
_symmetry.space_group_name_H-M   'P 1'
#
loop_
_entity.id
_entity.type
_entity.pdbx_description
1 polymer ?
#
loop_
_entity_poly.entity_id
_entity_poly.type
_entity_poly.pdbx_seq_one_letter_code
_entity_poly.pdbx_strand_id
1 'polypeptide(L)'
;MMAIFLCTQQAASAAALDAYVFNHEYADPLHPECKRKIHVNKDGKSFRYTGTAVGGKDDSILRGCSYAEIKEYGFRRETFEGRILPGNRLDFGGRDGKRIGLWETANDSGSISIPYAGFDGIRWGDDDKWIVKDKPLATSIGEFIFLAYIGFSTLAGVKGVYDGIQRKKSESHR
;
A
#
# COMPACT_ATOMS: atom_id res chain seq x y z
N MET A 1 6.06 45.48 -33.20
CA MET A 1 6.81 44.64 -32.25
C MET A 1 5.81 43.81 -31.47
N MET A 2 5.79 42.50 -31.69
CA MET A 2 4.81 41.59 -31.09
C MET A 2 5.53 40.72 -30.07
N ALA A 3 5.27 40.96 -28.78
CA ALA A 3 5.92 40.26 -27.68
C ALA A 3 5.21 38.91 -27.45
N ILE A 4 5.94 37.82 -27.69
CA ILE A 4 5.49 36.46 -27.38
C ILE A 4 5.70 36.25 -25.88
N PHE A 5 4.60 36.18 -25.12
CA PHE A 5 4.62 35.74 -23.73
C PHE A 5 4.85 34.22 -23.71
N LEU A 6 6.07 33.80 -23.36
CA LEU A 6 6.37 32.42 -23.00
C LEU A 6 5.69 32.14 -21.65
N CYS A 7 4.59 31.39 -21.69
CA CYS A 7 4.01 30.81 -20.50
C CYS A 7 4.85 29.58 -20.11
N THR A 8 5.82 29.75 -19.21
CA THR A 8 6.54 28.65 -18.59
C THR A 8 5.56 27.83 -17.75
N GLN A 9 5.05 26.75 -18.33
CA GLN A 9 4.31 25.73 -17.57
C GLN A 9 5.30 25.02 -16.65
N GLN A 10 5.25 25.37 -15.36
CA GLN A 10 5.97 24.66 -14.33
C GLN A 10 5.26 23.34 -14.10
N ALA A 11 5.75 22.27 -14.73
CA ALA A 11 5.26 20.92 -14.51
C ALA A 11 5.42 20.59 -13.01
N ALA A 12 4.30 20.41 -12.32
CA ALA A 12 4.29 19.87 -10.97
C ALA A 12 4.87 18.46 -11.02
N SER A 13 6.11 18.31 -10.57
CA SER A 13 6.71 17.00 -10.32
C SER A 13 5.89 16.35 -9.21
N ALA A 14 5.01 15.41 -9.54
CA ALA A 14 4.44 14.51 -8.55
C ALA A 14 5.62 13.88 -7.79
N ALA A 15 5.73 14.18 -6.50
CA ALA A 15 6.77 13.59 -5.67
C ALA A 15 6.61 12.06 -5.75
N ALA A 16 7.65 11.36 -6.19
CA ALA A 16 7.65 9.90 -6.18
C ALA A 16 7.41 9.45 -4.73
N LEU A 17 6.48 8.50 -4.51
CA LEU A 17 6.31 7.95 -3.16
C LEU A 17 7.64 7.34 -2.71
N ASP A 18 7.87 7.38 -1.41
CA ASP A 18 8.96 6.63 -0.81
C ASP A 18 8.81 5.15 -1.18
N ALA A 19 9.86 4.58 -1.77
CA ALA A 19 9.91 3.17 -2.14
C ALA A 19 9.59 2.26 -0.94
N TYR A 20 9.91 2.67 0.28
CA TYR A 20 9.61 1.91 1.49
C TYR A 20 8.11 1.76 1.80
N VAL A 21 7.21 2.41 1.04
CA VAL A 21 5.76 2.16 1.08
C VAL A 21 5.39 0.69 0.80
N PHE A 22 6.27 -0.06 0.14
CA PHE A 22 6.05 -1.50 -0.12
C PHE A 22 6.45 -2.42 1.03
N ASN A 23 6.96 -1.90 2.15
CA ASN A 23 7.44 -2.73 3.27
C ASN A 23 6.30 -3.26 4.15
N HIS A 24 5.59 -4.28 3.67
CA HIS A 24 4.49 -4.88 4.42
C HIS A 24 4.46 -6.41 4.32
N GLU A 25 3.70 -6.98 5.24
CA GLU A 25 3.09 -8.28 5.04
C GLU A 25 1.73 -8.09 4.39
N TYR A 26 1.42 -8.96 3.43
CA TYR A 26 0.24 -8.85 2.60
C TYR A 26 -0.67 -10.07 2.77
N ALA A 27 -1.97 -9.82 2.71
CA ALA A 27 -3.02 -10.79 2.46
C ALA A 27 -3.31 -10.82 0.97
N ASP A 28 -3.38 -12.01 0.41
CA ASP A 28 -3.87 -12.24 -0.95
C ASP A 28 -5.17 -13.03 -0.78
N PRO A 29 -6.33 -12.43 -1.11
CA PRO A 29 -7.62 -13.08 -0.97
C PRO A 29 -7.79 -14.35 -1.82
N LEU A 30 -7.07 -14.47 -2.94
CA LEU A 30 -7.10 -15.65 -3.82
C LEU A 30 -6.23 -16.79 -3.28
N HIS A 31 -5.32 -16.50 -2.36
CA HIS A 31 -4.45 -17.48 -1.71
C HIS A 31 -4.45 -17.28 -0.19
N PRO A 32 -5.58 -17.58 0.47
CA PRO A 32 -5.75 -17.36 1.90
C PRO A 32 -4.71 -18.12 2.70
N GLU A 33 -4.37 -17.59 3.88
CA GLU A 33 -3.39 -18.16 4.83
C GLU A 33 -1.94 -18.23 4.33
N CYS A 34 -1.70 -18.06 3.03
CA CYS A 34 -0.34 -17.95 2.51
C CYS A 34 0.29 -16.61 2.93
N LYS A 35 1.57 -16.67 3.27
CA LYS A 35 2.37 -15.51 3.67
C LYS A 35 2.96 -14.85 2.43
N ARG A 36 2.91 -13.53 2.40
CA ARG A 36 3.51 -12.68 1.38
C ARG A 36 4.12 -11.49 2.08
N LYS A 37 5.40 -11.23 1.83
CA LYS A 37 6.11 -10.13 2.45
C LYS A 37 7.06 -9.52 1.44
N ILE A 38 7.02 -8.20 1.36
CA ILE A 38 7.98 -7.44 0.57
C ILE A 38 8.89 -6.69 1.54
N HIS A 39 10.18 -6.75 1.24
CA HIS A 39 11.20 -5.96 1.90
C HIS A 39 12.02 -5.23 0.85
N VAL A 40 11.87 -3.91 0.83
CA VAL A 40 12.64 -3.01 -0.02
C VAL A 40 14.08 -2.97 0.49
N ASN A 41 15.01 -3.22 -0.42
CA ASN A 41 16.43 -3.22 -0.14
C ASN A 41 16.90 -1.78 0.13
N LYS A 42 18.07 -1.65 0.76
CA LYS A 42 18.64 -0.34 1.15
C LYS A 42 18.84 0.64 -0.02
N ASP A 43 18.88 0.14 -1.25
CA ASP A 43 19.03 0.95 -2.45
C ASP A 43 17.75 1.72 -2.84
N GLY A 44 16.60 1.39 -2.22
CA GLY A 44 15.28 1.95 -2.57
C GLY A 44 14.83 1.65 -4.00
N LYS A 45 15.50 0.72 -4.70
CA LYS A 45 15.30 0.42 -6.13
C LYS A 45 15.01 -1.05 -6.38
N SER A 46 15.36 -1.92 -5.44
CA SER A 46 15.06 -3.34 -5.48
C SER A 46 14.34 -3.76 -4.21
N PHE A 47 13.72 -4.93 -4.27
CA PHE A 47 13.08 -5.52 -3.10
C PHE A 47 13.21 -7.03 -3.16
N ARG A 48 13.12 -7.63 -1.98
CA ARG A 48 12.99 -9.06 -1.78
C ARG A 48 11.56 -9.41 -1.44
N TYR A 49 10.99 -10.34 -2.19
CA TYR A 49 9.78 -11.04 -1.78
C TYR A 49 10.15 -12.27 -0.96
N THR A 50 9.39 -12.52 0.10
CA THR A 50 9.38 -13.80 0.81
C THR A 50 7.95 -14.25 1.02
N GLY A 51 7.68 -15.54 0.80
CA GLY A 51 6.33 -16.04 0.95
C GLY A 51 6.19 -17.55 0.95
N THR A 52 4.94 -17.99 0.93
CA THR A 52 4.57 -19.40 0.94
C THR A 52 3.53 -19.66 -0.13
N ALA A 53 3.53 -20.88 -0.65
CA ALA A 53 2.54 -21.35 -1.60
C ALA A 53 2.33 -22.86 -1.45
N VAL A 54 1.27 -23.36 -2.09
CA VAL A 54 0.90 -24.77 -2.08
C VAL A 54 0.85 -25.28 -3.53
N GLY A 55 1.25 -26.52 -3.75
CA GLY A 55 1.32 -27.13 -5.08
C GLY A 55 2.61 -26.80 -5.86
N GLY A 56 2.65 -27.25 -7.11
CA GLY A 56 3.80 -27.06 -8.02
C GLY A 56 4.05 -25.60 -8.38
N LYS A 57 5.23 -25.29 -8.92
CA LYS A 57 5.57 -23.94 -9.40
C LYS A 57 4.73 -23.52 -10.61
N ASP A 58 4.38 -24.47 -11.45
CA ASP A 58 3.60 -24.28 -12.68
C ASP A 58 2.12 -24.66 -12.49
N ASP A 59 1.67 -24.75 -11.24
CA ASP A 59 0.29 -25.11 -10.92
C ASP A 59 -0.63 -23.91 -11.17
N SER A 60 -1.61 -24.08 -12.05
CA SER A 60 -2.58 -23.03 -12.40
C SER A 60 -3.72 -22.91 -11.39
N ILE A 61 -3.86 -23.86 -10.47
CA ILE A 61 -4.94 -23.86 -9.48
C ILE A 61 -4.51 -22.99 -8.30
N LEU A 62 -5.26 -21.90 -8.10
CA LEU A 62 -5.12 -21.00 -6.96
C LEU A 62 -5.52 -21.75 -5.68
N ARG A 63 -4.61 -21.81 -4.72
CA ARG A 63 -4.80 -22.51 -3.43
C ARG A 63 -4.33 -21.66 -2.27
N GLY A 64 -5.01 -21.82 -1.15
CA GLY A 64 -4.56 -21.30 0.12
C GLY A 64 -3.43 -22.12 0.72
N CYS A 65 -2.96 -21.68 1.88
CA CYS A 65 -2.01 -22.40 2.71
C CYS A 65 -2.71 -23.07 3.90
N SER A 66 -3.95 -23.54 3.69
CA SER A 66 -4.67 -24.30 4.71
C SER A 66 -4.02 -25.64 4.99
N TYR A 67 -4.26 -26.18 6.18
CA TYR A 67 -3.71 -27.48 6.56
C TYR A 67 -4.12 -28.60 5.59
N ALA A 68 -5.38 -28.59 5.13
CA ALA A 68 -5.89 -29.57 4.18
C ALA A 68 -5.16 -29.49 2.83
N GLU A 69 -5.03 -28.27 2.28
CA GLU A 69 -4.35 -28.06 1.00
C GLU A 69 -2.85 -28.36 1.09
N ILE A 70 -2.18 -27.97 2.18
CA ILE A 70 -0.78 -28.28 2.44
C ILE A 70 -0.55 -29.80 2.47
N LYS A 71 -1.43 -30.53 3.17
CA LYS A 71 -1.33 -31.99 3.30
C LYS A 71 -1.50 -32.69 1.95
N GLU A 72 -2.41 -32.20 1.13
CA GLU A 72 -2.75 -32.82 -0.15
C GLU A 72 -1.74 -32.49 -1.26
N TYR A 73 -1.37 -31.22 -1.39
CA TYR A 73 -0.63 -30.72 -2.55
C TYR A 73 0.81 -30.31 -2.24
N GLY A 74 1.20 -30.35 -0.97
CA GLY A 74 2.55 -30.00 -0.53
C GLY A 74 2.77 -28.50 -0.37
N PHE A 75 3.64 -28.14 0.58
CA PHE A 75 3.96 -26.77 0.94
C PHE A 75 5.32 -26.34 0.40
N ARG A 76 5.40 -25.13 -0.13
CA ARG A 76 6.65 -24.51 -0.57
C ARG A 76 6.83 -23.12 0.04
N ARG A 77 8.10 -22.78 0.24
CA ARG A 77 8.55 -21.44 0.58
C ARG A 77 9.27 -20.84 -0.61
N GLU A 78 9.06 -19.55 -0.81
CA GLU A 78 9.60 -18.85 -1.95
C GLU A 78 10.30 -17.58 -1.54
N THR A 79 11.36 -17.26 -2.28
CA THR A 79 12.10 -16.02 -2.14
C THR A 79 12.64 -15.65 -3.51
N PHE A 80 12.41 -14.41 -3.91
CA PHE A 80 12.95 -13.86 -5.14
C PHE A 80 13.15 -12.34 -4.99
N GLU A 81 13.96 -11.79 -5.88
CA GLU A 81 14.23 -10.35 -5.96
C GLU A 81 13.41 -9.73 -7.09
N GLY A 82 13.04 -8.47 -6.93
CA GLY A 82 12.38 -7.68 -7.95
C GLY A 82 12.88 -6.24 -7.97
N ARG A 83 12.30 -5.43 -8.86
CA ARG A 83 12.68 -4.04 -9.09
C ARG A 83 11.53 -3.10 -8.81
N ILE A 84 11.85 -1.95 -8.24
CA ILE A 84 10.91 -0.85 -8.04
C ILE A 84 11.01 0.06 -9.26
N LEU A 85 9.87 0.30 -9.90
CA LEU A 85 9.74 1.14 -11.07
C LEU A 85 9.18 2.52 -10.70
N PRO A 86 9.42 3.56 -11.52
CA PRO A 86 8.80 4.86 -11.34
C PRO A 86 7.26 4.79 -11.32
N GLY A 87 6.63 5.68 -10.56
CA GLY A 87 5.17 5.76 -10.43
C GLY A 87 4.58 4.71 -9.51
N ASN A 88 5.29 4.36 -8.42
CA ASN A 88 4.82 3.46 -7.36
C ASN A 88 4.49 2.06 -7.88
N ARG A 89 5.41 1.49 -8.67
CA ARG A 89 5.22 0.17 -9.29
C ARG A 89 6.31 -0.81 -8.88
N LEU A 90 5.94 -2.08 -8.82
CA LEU A 90 6.84 -3.21 -8.61
C LEU A 90 6.88 -4.08 -9.86
N ASP A 91 8.05 -4.61 -10.16
CA ASP A 91 8.29 -5.57 -11.23
C ASP A 91 8.98 -6.81 -10.65
N PHE A 92 8.31 -7.96 -10.71
CA PHE A 92 8.86 -9.25 -10.30
C PHE A 92 9.82 -9.87 -11.33
N GLY A 93 10.12 -9.20 -12.44
CA GLY A 93 11.27 -9.53 -13.28
C GLY A 93 11.20 -10.91 -13.95
N GLY A 94 10.00 -11.45 -14.18
CA GLY A 94 9.85 -12.62 -15.05
C GLY A 94 10.31 -12.31 -16.48
N ARG A 95 10.69 -13.35 -17.23
CA ARG A 95 11.21 -13.30 -18.61
C ARG A 95 10.25 -12.62 -19.62
N ASP A 96 9.04 -12.26 -19.19
CA ASP A 96 7.93 -11.83 -20.03
C ASP A 96 7.39 -10.43 -19.67
N GLY A 97 7.88 -9.77 -18.60
CA GLY A 97 7.46 -8.41 -18.21
C GLY A 97 5.99 -8.25 -17.78
N LYS A 98 5.27 -9.35 -17.49
CA LYS A 98 3.80 -9.37 -17.33
C LYS A 98 3.27 -9.22 -15.89
N ARG A 99 4.12 -9.17 -14.87
CA ARG A 99 3.67 -9.02 -13.47
C ARG A 99 4.18 -7.71 -12.88
N ILE A 100 3.52 -6.63 -13.29
CA ILE A 100 3.68 -5.30 -12.71
C ILE A 100 2.61 -5.10 -11.65
N GLY A 101 3.02 -4.73 -10.45
CA GLY A 101 2.14 -4.34 -9.35
C GLY A 101 2.11 -2.83 -9.21
N LEU A 102 0.95 -2.24 -9.01
CA LEU A 102 0.75 -0.81 -8.72
C LEU A 102 0.36 -0.64 -7.25
N TRP A 103 1.01 0.28 -6.53
CA TRP A 103 0.54 0.68 -5.22
C TRP A 103 -0.77 1.45 -5.32
N GLU A 104 -1.79 1.01 -4.59
CA GLU A 104 -3.08 1.69 -4.44
C GLU A 104 -3.28 2.05 -2.97
N THR A 105 -3.68 3.30 -2.72
CA THR A 105 -4.09 3.71 -1.38
C THR A 105 -5.57 3.37 -1.13
N ALA A 106 -5.93 3.22 0.14
CA ALA A 106 -7.32 3.10 0.55
C ALA A 106 -8.09 4.36 0.11
N ASN A 107 -9.18 4.17 -0.63
CA ASN A 107 -10.06 5.23 -1.12
C ASN A 107 -9.49 6.13 -2.23
N ASP A 108 -8.49 5.69 -3.00
CA ASP A 108 -8.16 6.36 -4.27
C ASP A 108 -9.44 6.43 -5.13
N SER A 109 -9.92 7.66 -5.35
CA SER A 109 -11.32 8.05 -5.59
C SER A 109 -11.93 7.62 -6.94
N GLY A 110 -11.29 6.73 -7.69
CA GLY A 110 -11.75 6.25 -9.00
C GLY A 110 -12.48 4.90 -8.98
N SER A 111 -12.55 4.23 -7.83
CA SER A 111 -12.81 2.78 -7.78
C SER A 111 -13.84 2.40 -6.71
N ILE A 112 -15.08 2.88 -6.85
CA ILE A 112 -16.19 2.53 -5.94
C ILE A 112 -16.70 1.09 -6.19
N SER A 113 -16.34 0.46 -7.31
CA SER A 113 -16.84 -0.85 -7.74
C SER A 113 -15.84 -2.01 -7.70
N ILE A 114 -14.62 -1.83 -7.16
CA ILE A 114 -13.60 -2.89 -7.14
C ILE A 114 -13.49 -3.49 -5.73
N PRO A 115 -13.45 -4.83 -5.59
CA PRO A 115 -13.16 -5.49 -4.32
C PRO A 115 -11.90 -4.89 -3.66
N TYR A 116 -11.99 -4.65 -2.35
CA TYR A 116 -10.89 -4.15 -1.52
C TYR A 116 -10.41 -2.71 -1.83
N ALA A 117 -11.29 -1.86 -2.40
CA ALA A 117 -11.02 -0.43 -2.60
C ALA A 117 -10.72 0.34 -1.29
N GLY A 118 -11.24 -0.14 -0.16
CA GLY A 118 -11.02 0.46 1.17
C GLY A 118 -9.70 0.09 1.84
N PHE A 119 -8.80 -0.62 1.15
CA PHE A 119 -7.55 -1.09 1.73
C PHE A 119 -6.33 -0.65 0.91
N ASP A 120 -5.25 -0.29 1.60
CA ASP A 120 -3.95 -0.09 0.99
C ASP A 120 -3.40 -1.44 0.48
N GLY A 121 -2.71 -1.42 -0.64
CA GLY A 121 -2.16 -2.64 -1.20
C GLY A 121 -1.50 -2.50 -2.55
N ILE A 122 -1.15 -3.64 -3.12
CA ILE A 122 -0.59 -3.75 -4.46
C ILE A 122 -1.62 -4.41 -5.36
N ARG A 123 -2.05 -3.69 -6.40
CA ARG A 123 -2.87 -4.22 -7.49
C ARG A 123 -1.98 -4.84 -8.54
N TRP A 124 -2.22 -6.09 -8.88
CA TRP A 124 -1.51 -6.79 -9.95
C TRP A 124 -2.27 -6.70 -11.27
N GLY A 125 -1.58 -6.97 -12.38
CA GLY A 125 -2.15 -6.89 -13.73
C GLY A 125 -3.22 -7.93 -14.06
N ASP A 126 -3.46 -8.90 -13.17
CA ASP A 126 -4.55 -9.88 -13.21
C ASP A 126 -5.72 -9.50 -12.28
N ASP A 127 -5.80 -8.23 -11.90
CA ASP A 127 -6.81 -7.62 -11.02
C ASP A 127 -6.79 -8.08 -9.55
N ASP A 128 -5.91 -9.04 -9.19
CA ASP A 128 -5.68 -9.42 -7.79
C ASP A 128 -5.12 -8.24 -6.98
N LYS A 129 -5.59 -8.09 -5.74
CA LYS A 129 -5.06 -7.09 -4.79
C LYS A 129 -4.46 -7.78 -3.60
N TRP A 130 -3.16 -7.55 -3.41
CA TRP A 130 -2.49 -7.87 -2.17
C TRP A 130 -2.71 -6.74 -1.17
N ILE A 131 -3.46 -7.04 -0.12
CA ILE A 131 -3.90 -6.10 0.90
C ILE A 131 -2.88 -6.06 2.03
N VAL A 132 -2.50 -4.87 2.50
CA VAL A 132 -1.62 -4.75 3.68
C VAL A 132 -2.32 -5.38 4.90
N LYS A 133 -1.67 -6.35 5.57
CA LYS A 133 -2.29 -7.11 6.67
C LYS A 133 -2.50 -6.31 7.94
N ASP A 134 -1.63 -5.35 8.24
CA ASP A 134 -1.76 -4.46 9.40
C ASP A 134 -0.84 -3.25 9.20
N LYS A 135 -1.40 -2.03 9.29
CA LYS A 135 -0.58 -0.86 9.62
C LYS A 135 -0.32 -0.94 11.13
N PRO A 136 0.93 -1.08 11.60
CA PRO A 136 1.20 -0.81 13.01
C PRO A 136 0.77 0.63 13.28
N LEU A 137 0.04 0.85 14.38
CA LEU A 137 -0.51 2.15 14.80
C LEU A 137 0.50 3.31 14.72
N ALA A 138 1.80 2.99 14.79
CA ALA A 138 2.92 3.92 14.63
C ALA A 138 3.02 4.58 13.23
N THR A 139 2.67 3.90 12.15
CA THR A 139 2.75 4.46 10.79
C THR A 139 1.57 5.37 10.48
N SER A 140 0.38 5.12 11.07
CA SER A 140 -0.77 6.02 10.94
C SER A 140 -0.55 7.38 11.59
N ILE A 141 0.25 7.44 12.67
CA ILE A 141 0.65 8.71 13.28
C ILE A 141 1.72 9.42 12.43
N GLY A 142 2.64 8.68 11.81
CA GLY A 142 3.63 9.22 10.87
C GLY A 142 3.00 9.83 9.62
N GLU A 143 2.00 9.16 9.03
CA GLU A 143 1.21 9.70 7.90
C GLU A 143 0.42 10.94 8.31
N PHE A 144 -0.15 10.97 9.52
CA PHE A 144 -0.87 12.16 10.03
C PHE A 144 0.07 13.36 10.26
N ILE A 145 1.28 13.11 10.76
CA ILE A 145 2.30 14.16 10.95
C ILE A 145 2.80 14.67 9.61
N PHE A 146 3.00 13.81 8.61
CA PHE A 146 3.41 14.22 7.27
C PHE A 146 2.31 15.05 6.57
N LEU A 147 1.03 14.66 6.69
CA LEU A 147 -0.12 15.42 6.19
C LEU A 147 -0.33 16.76 6.91
N ALA A 148 -0.05 16.81 8.22
CA ALA A 148 -0.04 18.06 8.98
C ALA A 148 1.14 18.98 8.58
N TYR A 149 2.29 18.41 8.22
CA TYR A 149 3.49 19.14 7.80
C TYR A 149 3.34 19.78 6.41
N ILE A 150 2.61 19.14 5.49
CA ILE A 150 2.28 19.71 4.16
C ILE A 150 1.04 20.63 4.15
N GLY A 151 0.57 21.07 5.34
CA GLY A 151 -0.29 22.25 5.45
C GLY A 151 -1.79 22.03 5.28
N PHE A 152 -2.31 20.82 5.44
CA PHE A 152 -3.75 20.66 5.69
C PHE A 152 -4.05 21.03 7.15
N SER A 153 -4.43 22.29 7.34
CA SER A 153 -4.83 22.86 8.63
C SER A 153 -6.03 22.12 9.23
N THR A 154 -5.79 21.13 10.09
CA THR A 154 -6.81 20.56 11.00
C THR A 154 -7.10 21.46 12.21
N LEU A 155 -6.59 22.71 12.21
CA LEU A 155 -6.73 23.69 13.28
C LEU A 155 -8.17 24.20 13.50
N ALA A 156 -9.13 23.86 12.64
CA ALA A 156 -10.53 24.21 12.90
C ALA A 156 -11.23 23.28 13.92
N GLY A 157 -10.67 22.10 14.23
CA GLY A 157 -11.35 21.12 15.10
C GLY A 157 -10.96 21.14 16.58
N VAL A 158 -9.78 21.66 16.94
CA VAL A 158 -9.23 21.49 18.29
C VAL A 158 -9.86 22.46 19.31
N LYS A 159 -10.27 23.66 18.87
CA LYS A 159 -10.91 24.63 19.78
C LYS A 159 -12.30 24.16 20.25
N GLY A 160 -13.10 23.54 19.37
CA GLY A 160 -14.42 23.05 19.73
C GLY A 160 -14.39 21.93 20.78
N VAL A 161 -13.37 21.06 20.73
CA VAL A 161 -13.19 19.99 21.72
C VAL A 161 -12.68 20.54 23.05
N TYR A 162 -11.76 21.50 23.02
CA TYR A 162 -11.25 22.14 24.25
C TYR A 162 -12.33 22.94 24.99
N ASP A 163 -13.11 23.74 24.26
CA ASP A 163 -14.19 24.55 24.83
C ASP A 163 -15.33 23.66 25.39
N GLY A 164 -15.59 22.50 24.77
CA GLY A 164 -16.56 21.52 25.27
C GLY A 164 -16.15 20.83 26.58
N ILE A 165 -14.84 20.60 26.79
CA ILE A 165 -14.32 19.98 28.02
C ILE A 165 -14.37 20.97 29.20
N GLN A 166 -14.06 22.24 28.96
CA GLN A 166 -14.12 23.28 30.00
C GLN A 166 -15.56 23.55 30.44
N ARG A 167 -16.52 23.53 29.51
CA ARG A 167 -17.95 23.72 29.84
C ARG A 167 -18.52 22.62 30.75
N LYS A 168 -18.09 21.36 30.55
CA LYS A 168 -18.49 20.25 31.44
C LYS A 168 -17.89 20.35 32.85
N LYS A 169 -16.71 20.98 32.99
CA LYS A 169 -16.09 21.19 34.31
C LYS A 169 -16.80 22.27 35.13
N SER A 170 -17.36 23.30 34.50
CA SER A 170 -18.11 24.35 35.22
C SER A 170 -19.52 23.93 35.64
N GLU A 171 -20.11 22.92 34.99
CA GLU A 171 -21.43 22.39 35.34
C GLU A 171 -21.39 21.33 36.46
N SER A 172 -20.23 20.71 36.72
CA SER A 172 -20.07 19.68 37.76
C SER A 172 -19.83 20.23 39.18
N HIS A 173 -19.74 21.56 39.34
CA HIS A 173 -19.49 22.22 40.63
C HIS A 173 -20.62 23.18 41.04
N ARG A 174 -21.84 22.94 40.57
CA ARG A 174 -23.04 23.68 41.01
C ARG A 174 -24.08 22.74 41.59
#